data_AF-A0A5B7C8U1-F1
#
_entry.id   AF-A0A5B7C8U1-F1
#
_cell.length_a   1.000
_cell.length_b   1.000
_cell.length_c   1.000
_cell.angle_alpha   90.00
_cell.angle_beta   90.00
_cell.angle_gamma   90.00
#
_symmetry.space_group_name_H-M   'P 1'
#
loop_
_entity.id
_entity.type
_entity.pdbx_description
1 polymer ?
#
loop_
_entity_poly.entity_id
_entity_poly.type
_entity_poly.pdbx_seq_one_letter_code
_entity_poly.pdbx_strand_id
1 'polypeptide(L)'
;VTTDVCQDCVVTAGKVIVQRCPKEKVAIVWYDECMLSYANQSFFSTMDESPMVFMWNMQNITEQDQFDQVLGDTMDDLATRASNDQSANGQYVKRFATEEANFTSFQSLYGLVQCTPDLSGADCNRCIRVAIGLLPSCC
;
A
#
# COMPACT_ATOMS: atom_id res chain seq x y z
N VAL A 1 -3.97 9.05 9.85
CA VAL A 1 -5.28 8.45 10.19
C VAL A 1 -5.43 8.44 11.72
N THR A 2 -6.49 9.05 12.26
CA THR A 2 -6.80 8.96 13.70
C THR A 2 -7.60 7.69 14.01
N THR A 3 -7.71 7.30 15.27
CA THR A 3 -8.49 6.11 15.68
C THR A 3 -9.94 6.20 15.23
N ASP A 4 -10.58 7.36 15.37
CA ASP A 4 -11.98 7.55 14.97
C ASP A 4 -12.16 7.37 13.46
N VAL A 5 -11.27 7.96 12.64
CA VAL A 5 -11.30 7.80 11.17
C VAL A 5 -11.10 6.33 10.76
N CYS A 6 -10.18 5.63 11.42
CA CYS A 6 -9.97 4.20 11.17
C CYS A 6 -11.22 3.38 11.52
N GLN A 7 -11.82 3.64 12.69
CA GLN A 7 -13.03 2.95 13.13
C GLN A 7 -14.21 3.19 12.18
N ASP A 8 -14.42 4.44 11.77
CA ASP A 8 -15.48 4.79 10.82
C ASP A 8 -15.26 4.14 9.45
N CYS A 9 -14.02 4.11 8.96
CA CYS A 9 -13.65 3.44 7.72
C CYS A 9 -13.97 1.94 7.79
N VAL A 10 -13.53 1.25 8.85
CA VAL A 10 -13.75 -0.20 9.00
C VAL A 10 -15.23 -0.53 9.14
N VAL A 11 -16.01 0.27 9.89
CA VAL A 11 -17.47 0.09 10.01
C VAL A 11 -18.16 0.26 8.66
N THR A 12 -17.72 1.24 7.87
CA THR A 12 -18.27 1.49 6.53
C THR A 12 -17.90 0.36 5.57
N ALA A 13 -16.61 -0.02 5.53
CA ALA A 13 -16.11 -1.12 4.72
C ALA A 13 -16.84 -2.43 5.01
N GLY A 14 -17.09 -2.74 6.29
CA GLY A 14 -17.84 -3.93 6.71
C GLY A 14 -19.27 -3.97 6.19
N LYS A 15 -19.95 -2.83 6.09
CA LYS A 15 -21.30 -2.74 5.49
C LYS A 15 -21.25 -2.84 3.97
N VAL A 16 -20.28 -2.18 3.34
CA VAL A 16 -20.18 -2.10 1.87
C VAL A 16 -19.75 -3.43 1.27
N ILE A 17 -18.79 -4.13 1.88
CA ILE A 17 -18.25 -5.37 1.33
C ILE A 17 -19.33 -6.45 1.22
N VAL A 18 -20.22 -6.59 2.20
CA VAL A 18 -21.32 -7.56 2.17
C VAL A 18 -22.45 -7.15 1.21
N GLN A 19 -22.63 -5.85 0.95
CA GLN A 19 -23.61 -5.37 -0.03
C GLN A 19 -23.14 -5.60 -1.47
N ARG A 20 -21.85 -5.38 -1.75
CA ARG A 20 -21.25 -5.54 -3.08
C ARG A 20 -20.94 -7.00 -3.40
N CYS A 21 -20.59 -7.80 -2.39
CA CYS A 21 -20.21 -9.21 -2.53
C CYS A 21 -21.13 -10.14 -1.70
N PRO A 22 -22.46 -10.15 -1.91
CA PRO A 22 -23.43 -10.73 -0.98
C PRO A 22 -23.37 -12.26 -0.82
N LYS A 23 -22.73 -12.97 -1.76
CA LYS A 23 -22.63 -14.44 -1.75
C LYS A 23 -21.18 -14.94 -1.78
N GLU A 24 -20.23 -14.01 -1.79
CA GLU A 24 -18.82 -14.37 -1.94
C GLU A 24 -18.23 -14.78 -0.61
N LYS A 25 -17.43 -15.84 -0.67
CA LYS A 25 -16.68 -16.38 0.47
C LYS A 25 -15.29 -15.75 0.62
N VAL A 26 -14.85 -15.02 -0.41
CA VAL A 26 -13.60 -14.27 -0.45
C VAL A 26 -13.92 -12.89 -1.00
N ALA A 27 -13.55 -11.84 -0.29
CA ALA A 27 -13.73 -10.47 -0.75
C ALA A 27 -12.70 -9.56 -0.11
N ILE A 28 -12.41 -8.45 -0.79
CA ILE A 28 -11.53 -7.39 -0.33
C ILE A 28 -12.09 -6.04 -0.80
N VAL A 29 -11.98 -5.03 0.05
CA VAL A 29 -12.30 -3.63 -0.27
C VAL A 29 -11.19 -2.73 0.26
N TRP A 30 -10.82 -1.74 -0.55
CA TRP A 30 -9.81 -0.74 -0.24
C TRP A 30 -10.43 0.65 -0.20
N TYR A 31 -10.04 1.41 0.80
CA TYR A 31 -10.23 2.85 0.96
C TYR A 31 -8.88 3.48 1.28
N ASP A 32 -8.78 4.80 1.16
CA ASP A 32 -7.54 5.53 1.45
C ASP A 32 -7.12 5.36 2.93
N GLU A 33 -8.09 5.22 3.83
CA GLU A 33 -7.85 5.12 5.27
C GLU A 33 -7.79 3.68 5.80
N CYS A 34 -8.35 2.70 5.09
CA CYS A 34 -8.38 1.31 5.54
C CYS A 34 -8.59 0.29 4.41
N MET A 35 -8.18 -0.95 4.69
CA MET A 35 -8.49 -2.13 3.88
C MET A 35 -9.27 -3.13 4.73
N LEU A 36 -10.26 -3.80 4.15
CA LEU A 36 -10.95 -4.91 4.80
C LEU A 36 -11.02 -6.11 3.84
N SER A 37 -10.59 -7.29 4.31
CA SER A 37 -10.68 -8.54 3.56
C SER A 37 -11.18 -9.68 4.43
N TYR A 38 -11.87 -10.63 3.81
CA TYR A 38 -12.23 -11.91 4.41
C TYR A 38 -12.11 -13.04 3.39
N ALA A 39 -11.90 -14.25 3.89
CA ALA A 39 -11.84 -15.46 3.08
C ALA A 39 -12.37 -16.67 3.84
N ASN A 40 -12.67 -17.76 3.13
CA ASN A 40 -13.03 -19.06 3.70
C ASN A 40 -11.83 -19.95 4.04
N GLN A 41 -10.61 -19.42 3.90
CA GLN A 41 -9.36 -20.06 4.28
C GLN A 41 -8.45 -19.03 4.95
N SER A 42 -7.51 -19.49 5.78
CA SER A 42 -6.53 -18.60 6.40
C SER A 42 -5.58 -18.04 5.35
N PHE A 43 -5.38 -16.73 5.34
CA PHE A 43 -4.41 -16.03 4.50
C PHE A 43 -3.40 -15.20 5.33
N PHE A 44 -3.48 -15.28 6.66
CA PHE A 44 -2.55 -14.59 7.53
C PHE A 44 -1.11 -15.08 7.33
N SER A 45 -0.16 -14.15 7.40
CA SER A 45 1.28 -14.35 7.21
C SER A 45 1.63 -15.03 5.88
N THR A 46 0.74 -14.96 4.90
CA THR A 46 0.93 -15.52 3.56
C THR A 46 0.97 -14.37 2.57
N MET A 47 2.09 -14.22 1.88
CA MET A 47 2.19 -13.22 0.80
C MET A 47 1.28 -13.64 -0.36
N ASP A 48 0.32 -12.79 -0.69
CA ASP A 48 -0.53 -12.92 -1.87
C ASP A 48 -0.44 -11.63 -2.68
N GLU A 49 -0.24 -11.77 -3.97
CA GLU A 49 -0.12 -10.66 -4.92
C GLU A 49 -1.48 -10.34 -5.56
N SER A 50 -2.52 -11.13 -5.29
CA SER A 50 -3.86 -11.02 -5.89
C SER A 50 -4.92 -10.61 -4.86
N PRO A 51 -5.91 -9.77 -5.23
CA PRO A 51 -6.06 -9.08 -6.51
C PRO A 51 -5.22 -7.79 -6.57
N MET A 52 -4.86 -7.36 -7.80
CA MET A 52 -4.21 -6.06 -8.05
C MET A 52 -5.20 -5.06 -8.66
N VAL A 53 -5.16 -3.82 -8.17
CA VAL A 53 -5.91 -2.69 -8.74
C VAL A 53 -4.93 -1.56 -9.04
N PHE A 54 -4.94 -1.08 -10.28
CA PHE A 54 -4.07 0.00 -10.73
C PHE A 54 -4.89 1.29 -10.90
N MET A 55 -4.31 2.40 -10.45
CA MET A 55 -4.85 3.75 -10.64
C MET A 55 -3.69 4.66 -11.02
N TRP A 56 -3.89 5.51 -12.02
CA TRP A 56 -2.85 6.41 -12.51
C TRP A 56 -3.45 7.75 -12.95
N ASN A 57 -2.58 8.77 -12.99
CA ASN A 57 -2.91 10.08 -13.53
C ASN A 57 -2.62 10.10 -15.04
N MET A 58 -3.50 10.73 -15.83
CA MET A 58 -3.35 10.86 -17.29
C MET A 58 -2.58 12.12 -17.72
N GLN A 59 -2.13 12.93 -16.77
CA GLN A 59 -1.35 14.13 -17.03
C GLN A 59 0.10 13.78 -17.33
N ASN A 60 0.70 14.54 -18.25
CA ASN A 60 2.10 14.39 -18.60
C ASN A 60 2.99 15.10 -17.57
N ILE A 61 4.22 14.58 -17.42
CA ILE A 61 5.29 15.21 -16.66
C ILE A 61 6.38 15.70 -17.62
N THR A 62 6.89 16.91 -17.38
CA THR A 62 7.79 17.58 -18.32
C THR A 62 9.21 17.01 -18.29
N GLU A 63 9.69 16.60 -17.11
CA GLU A 63 11.05 16.09 -16.87
C GLU A 63 10.99 14.59 -16.52
N GLN A 64 10.58 13.76 -17.49
CA GLN A 64 10.30 12.33 -17.28
C GLN A 64 11.50 11.58 -16.68
N ASP A 65 12.70 11.73 -17.25
CA ASP A 65 13.88 10.98 -16.78
C ASP A 65 14.23 11.31 -15.32
N GLN A 66 14.12 12.59 -14.94
CA GLN A 66 14.33 13.02 -13.56
C GLN A 66 13.24 12.48 -12.65
N PHE A 67 11.98 12.49 -13.11
CA PHE A 67 10.86 11.96 -12.34
C PHE A 67 11.02 10.47 -12.09
N ASP A 68 11.35 9.69 -13.11
CA ASP A 68 11.54 8.25 -13.01
C ASP A 68 12.69 7.91 -12.04
N GLN A 69 13.76 8.70 -12.07
CA GLN A 69 14.85 8.55 -11.10
C GLN A 69 14.39 8.83 -9.67
N VAL A 70 13.76 9.99 -9.43
CA VAL A 70 13.29 10.38 -8.09
C VAL A 70 12.24 9.37 -7.58
N LEU A 71 11.33 8.92 -8.44
CA LEU A 71 10.33 7.89 -8.13
C LEU A 71 11.01 6.58 -7.75
N GLY A 72 11.95 6.09 -8.55
CA GLY A 72 12.67 4.85 -8.29
C GLY A 72 13.42 4.88 -6.95
N ASP A 73 14.20 5.93 -6.72
CA ASP A 73 14.96 6.13 -5.46
C ASP A 73 14.01 6.22 -4.26
N THR A 74 12.91 6.98 -4.39
CA THR A 74 11.90 7.13 -3.34
C THR A 74 11.23 5.79 -3.01
N MET A 75 10.82 5.03 -4.03
CA MET A 75 10.14 3.76 -3.85
C MET A 75 11.05 2.67 -3.27
N ASP A 76 12.34 2.65 -3.61
CA ASP A 76 13.31 1.70 -3.04
C ASP A 76 13.59 1.98 -1.55
N ASP A 77 13.74 3.26 -1.18
CA ASP A 77 13.89 3.66 0.22
C ASP A 77 12.64 3.33 1.04
N LEU A 78 11.45 3.66 0.51
CA LEU A 78 10.17 3.33 1.12
C LEU A 78 10.01 1.82 1.35
N ALA A 79 10.32 1.01 0.34
CA ALA A 79 10.27 -0.45 0.45
C ALA A 79 11.17 -0.95 1.57
N THR A 80 12.39 -0.40 1.67
CA THR A 80 13.36 -0.76 2.71
C THR A 80 12.85 -0.38 4.10
N ARG A 81 12.33 0.83 4.29
CA ARG A 81 11.81 1.30 5.58
C ARG A 81 10.58 0.51 6.04
N ALA A 82 9.59 0.31 5.16
CA ALA A 82 8.38 -0.43 5.50
C ALA A 82 8.68 -1.89 5.87
N SER A 83 9.65 -2.50 5.19
CA SER A 83 10.05 -3.90 5.43
C SER A 83 10.89 -4.08 6.69
N ASN A 84 11.72 -3.10 7.01
CA ASN A 84 12.58 -3.13 8.18
C ASN A 84 11.91 -2.58 9.44
N ASP A 85 10.67 -2.09 9.35
CA ASP A 85 9.89 -1.67 10.51
C ASP A 85 9.91 -2.78 11.58
N GLN A 86 10.48 -2.44 12.73
CA GLN A 86 10.59 -3.34 13.88
C GLN A 86 9.65 -2.87 14.96
N SER A 87 9.11 -3.82 15.72
CA SER A 87 8.38 -3.52 16.94
C SER A 87 9.32 -2.79 17.90
N ALA A 88 9.10 -1.49 18.10
CA ALA A 88 9.78 -0.72 19.13
C ALA A 88 8.84 -0.58 20.33
N ASN A 89 9.36 -0.79 21.54
CA ASN A 89 8.67 -0.50 22.79
C ASN A 89 7.30 -1.20 22.95
N GLY A 90 7.17 -2.44 22.44
CA GLY A 90 5.93 -3.22 22.52
C GLY A 90 4.82 -2.75 21.58
N GLN A 91 5.12 -1.85 20.64
CA GLN A 91 4.18 -1.46 19.59
C GLN A 91 4.10 -2.50 18.48
N TYR A 92 2.93 -2.66 17.87
CA TYR A 92 2.76 -3.50 16.70
C TYR A 92 3.59 -2.96 15.52
N VAL A 93 4.15 -3.88 14.73
CA VAL A 93 4.82 -3.53 13.48
C VAL A 93 3.78 -2.97 12.52
N LYS A 94 4.01 -1.79 11.96
CA LYS A 94 3.04 -1.08 11.12
C LYS A 94 3.18 -1.45 9.65
N ARG A 95 4.40 -1.80 9.20
CA ARG A 95 4.72 -2.23 7.82
C ARG A 95 4.31 -1.21 6.74
N PHE A 96 4.49 0.07 7.02
CA PHE A 96 4.29 1.13 6.02
C PHE A 96 5.39 2.19 6.14
N ALA A 97 5.56 2.95 5.06
CA ALA A 97 6.42 4.11 5.02
C ALA A 97 5.81 5.17 4.09
N THR A 98 6.15 6.43 4.35
CA THR A 98 5.78 7.57 3.51
C THR A 98 6.99 8.48 3.31
N GLU A 99 7.02 9.19 2.19
CA GLU A 99 8.07 10.14 1.84
C GLU A 99 7.47 11.32 1.08
N GLU A 100 8.01 12.51 1.35
CA GLU A 100 7.86 13.67 0.48
C GLU A 100 9.25 14.01 -0.09
N ALA A 101 9.46 13.67 -1.35
CA ALA A 101 10.72 13.92 -2.05
C ALA A 101 10.61 15.18 -2.89
N ASN A 102 11.68 15.97 -2.93
CA ASN A 102 11.75 17.12 -3.83
C ASN A 102 11.97 16.62 -5.27
N PHE A 103 11.01 16.87 -6.16
CA PHE A 103 11.18 16.57 -7.59
C PHE A 103 11.74 17.78 -8.34
N THR A 104 11.13 18.95 -8.16
CA THR A 104 11.66 20.24 -8.65
C THR A 104 11.62 21.28 -7.54
N SER A 105 12.10 22.50 -7.79
CA SER A 105 11.96 23.60 -6.83
C SER A 105 10.52 23.99 -6.52
N PHE A 106 9.54 23.51 -7.29
CA PHE A 106 8.12 23.85 -7.16
C PHE A 106 7.19 22.64 -7.03
N GLN A 107 7.72 21.42 -7.12
CA GLN A 107 6.94 20.19 -7.12
C GLN A 107 7.58 19.16 -6.19
N SER A 108 6.75 18.62 -5.29
CA SER A 108 7.09 17.46 -4.47
C SER A 108 6.50 16.18 -5.08
N LEU A 109 7.23 15.08 -4.95
CA LEU A 109 6.73 13.73 -5.15
C LEU A 109 6.35 13.16 -3.79
N TYR A 110 5.12 12.66 -3.68
CA TYR A 110 4.64 11.99 -2.46
C TYR A 110 4.58 10.48 -2.71
N GLY A 111 5.19 9.71 -1.83
CA GLY A 111 5.20 8.25 -1.89
C GLY A 111 4.62 7.63 -0.63
N LEU A 112 3.88 6.53 -0.80
CA LEU A 112 3.38 5.68 0.27
C LEU A 112 3.50 4.22 -0.17
N VAL A 113 4.04 3.37 0.70
CA VAL A 113 3.99 1.91 0.53
C VAL A 113 3.50 1.29 1.83
N GLN A 114 2.74 0.20 1.72
CA GLN A 114 2.20 -0.51 2.86
C GLN A 114 2.08 -2.01 2.55
N CYS A 115 2.41 -2.85 3.53
CA CYS A 115 2.09 -4.27 3.58
C CYS A 115 1.10 -4.54 4.71
N THR A 116 0.48 -5.73 4.72
CA THR A 116 -0.26 -6.16 5.90
C THR A 116 0.70 -6.46 7.06
N PRO A 117 0.36 -6.07 8.31
CA PRO A 117 1.29 -6.10 9.44
C PRO A 117 1.69 -7.52 9.87
N ASP A 118 0.94 -8.53 9.45
CA ASP A 118 1.17 -9.95 9.71
C ASP A 118 2.23 -10.59 8.80
N LEU A 119 2.72 -9.89 7.77
CA LEU A 119 3.82 -10.36 6.94
C LEU A 119 5.19 -10.21 7.62
N SER A 120 6.08 -11.15 7.29
CA SER A 120 7.50 -11.04 7.63
C SER A 120 8.13 -9.83 6.93
N GLY A 121 9.26 -9.33 7.44
CA GLY A 121 9.97 -8.23 6.77
C GLY A 121 10.42 -8.61 5.35
N ALA A 122 10.82 -9.86 5.15
CA ALA A 122 11.23 -10.37 3.83
C ALA A 122 10.05 -10.45 2.85
N ASP A 123 8.90 -10.96 3.29
CA ASP A 123 7.71 -11.06 2.45
C ASP A 123 7.12 -9.68 2.15
N CYS A 124 7.12 -8.76 3.12
CA CYS A 124 6.74 -7.38 2.89
C CYS A 124 7.65 -6.71 1.84
N ASN A 125 8.97 -6.91 1.95
CA ASN A 125 9.90 -6.35 0.97
C ASN A 125 9.65 -6.89 -0.43
N ARG A 126 9.45 -8.20 -0.54
CA ARG A 126 9.12 -8.84 -1.81
C ARG A 126 7.82 -8.30 -2.39
N CYS A 127 6.75 -8.22 -1.58
CA CYS A 127 5.45 -7.72 -1.99
C CYS A 127 5.53 -6.29 -2.55
N ILE A 128 6.20 -5.38 -1.83
CA ILE A 128 6.36 -3.99 -2.27
C ILE A 128 7.21 -3.93 -3.55
N ARG A 129 8.30 -4.69 -3.64
CA ARG A 129 9.16 -4.70 -4.84
C ARG A 129 8.44 -5.23 -6.08
N VAL A 130 7.57 -6.22 -5.92
CA VAL A 130 6.69 -6.67 -7.02
C VAL A 130 5.78 -5.53 -7.47
N ALA A 131 5.12 -4.83 -6.53
CA ALA A 131 4.26 -3.70 -6.86
C ALA A 131 5.02 -2.56 -7.56
N ILE A 132 6.22 -2.19 -7.08
CA ILE A 132 7.09 -1.18 -7.70
C ILE A 132 7.47 -1.58 -9.13
N GLY A 133 7.82 -2.85 -9.34
CA GLY A 133 8.18 -3.36 -10.67
C GLY A 133 7.05 -3.32 -11.70
N LEU A 134 5.79 -3.19 -11.24
CA LEU A 134 4.61 -3.08 -12.10
C LEU A 134 4.28 -1.63 -12.51
N LEU A 135 4.84 -0.62 -11.83
CA LEU A 135 4.56 0.79 -12.12
C LEU A 135 4.75 1.08 -13.63
N PRO A 136 5.90 0.81 -14.28
CA PRO A 136 6.10 1.17 -15.68
C PRO A 136 5.12 0.52 -16.68
N SER A 137 4.41 -0.53 -16.27
CA SER A 137 3.41 -1.22 -17.11
C SER A 137 1.99 -0.66 -16.97
N CYS A 138 1.70 0.08 -15.90
CA CYS A 138 0.36 0.61 -15.60
C CYS A 138 0.31 2.13 -15.51
N CYS A 139 1.41 2.74 -15.08
CA CYS A 139 1.47 4.01 -14.37
C CYS A 139 2.94 4.54 -14.44
#